data_AF-A0A7V8JN51-F1
#
_entry.id   AF-A0A7V8JN51-F1
#
_cell.length_a   1.000
_cell.length_b   1.000
_cell.length_c   1.000
_cell.angle_alpha   90.00
_cell.angle_beta   90.00
_cell.angle_gamma   90.00
#
_symmetry.space_group_name_H-M   'P 1'
#
loop_
_entity.id
_entity.type
_entity.pdbx_description
1 polymer ?
#
loop_
_entity_poly.entity_id
_entity_poly.type
_entity_poly.pdbx_seq_one_letter_code
_entity_poly.pdbx_strand_id
1 'polypeptide(L)'
;MSKSASKRRWILATLLCAASALTAVQAAPSASTLALEEITLQAGIHNDLKQSLGDHYPTFASAFEQMGNPVRLKDGVVFIDGWKTGQSETHAAAFVYFGDGRVYAAYYDDAVGKVIYSNASGQPRPALQVWARRFGAGVDARGAPAPGKDARTGVSATASEPDSEEQEALRSVAAAIWNPSLAANWEMNAAVGEVIGTATKEILDCSAAFGLVPKPVGWVPGWSYIAKSAKDVLLYLTGVSAHRTYRTCVVGAAYNWRSSMDMASAGI
;
A
#
# COMPACT_ATOMS: atom_id res chain seq x y z
N MET A 1 -68.35 69.02 -14.45
CA MET A 1 -68.11 69.64 -13.12
C MET A 1 -66.82 69.07 -12.53
N SER A 2 -65.90 69.97 -12.17
CA SER A 2 -64.91 69.86 -11.08
C SER A 2 -63.71 68.86 -11.13
N LYS A 3 -62.53 69.48 -11.32
CA LYS A 3 -61.27 69.37 -10.51
C LYS A 3 -60.30 68.17 -10.67
N SER A 4 -59.14 68.53 -11.23
CA SER A 4 -57.80 68.55 -10.58
C SER A 4 -57.07 67.25 -10.22
N ALA A 5 -56.04 66.97 -11.00
CA ALA A 5 -54.65 66.57 -10.67
C ALA A 5 -54.31 65.98 -9.29
N SER A 6 -53.58 64.85 -9.30
CA SER A 6 -52.32 64.72 -8.56
C SER A 6 -51.53 63.47 -9.00
N LYS A 7 -50.27 63.69 -9.38
CA LYS A 7 -49.24 62.66 -9.64
C LYS A 7 -48.94 61.88 -8.36
N ARG A 8 -48.76 60.57 -8.45
CA ARG A 8 -47.79 59.83 -7.60
C ARG A 8 -47.33 58.55 -8.28
N ARG A 9 -46.01 58.49 -8.45
CA ARG A 9 -45.19 57.39 -8.95
C ARG A 9 -45.44 56.12 -8.14
N TRP A 10 -45.56 54.97 -8.80
CA TRP A 10 -45.29 53.67 -8.20
C TRP A 10 -44.38 52.85 -9.11
N ILE A 11 -43.43 52.22 -8.44
CA ILE A 11 -42.17 51.67 -8.91
C ILE A 11 -42.40 50.29 -9.53
N LEU A 12 -41.70 50.00 -10.63
CA LEU A 12 -41.58 48.66 -11.19
C LEU A 12 -41.05 47.69 -10.12
N ALA A 13 -41.82 46.66 -9.78
CA ALA A 13 -41.32 45.49 -9.08
C ALA A 13 -40.70 44.53 -10.12
N THR A 14 -39.41 44.72 -10.40
CA THR A 14 -38.62 43.77 -11.18
C THR A 14 -38.34 42.54 -10.31
N LEU A 15 -38.96 41.41 -10.62
CA LEU A 15 -38.59 40.11 -10.05
C LEU A 15 -37.18 39.75 -10.56
N LEU A 16 -36.18 39.92 -9.70
CA LEU A 16 -34.85 39.36 -9.90
C LEU A 16 -34.91 37.87 -9.53
N CYS A 17 -34.93 37.00 -10.53
CA CYS A 17 -34.53 35.61 -10.35
C CYS A 17 -33.02 35.59 -10.03
N ALA A 18 -32.67 35.46 -8.74
CA ALA A 18 -31.32 35.10 -8.36
C ALA A 18 -31.11 33.63 -8.73
N ALA A 19 -30.54 33.39 -9.92
CA ALA A 19 -29.99 32.09 -10.27
C ALA A 19 -28.79 31.84 -9.35
N SER A 20 -29.00 31.05 -8.29
CA SER A 20 -27.91 30.50 -7.50
C SER A 20 -27.10 29.56 -8.40
N ALA A 21 -26.03 30.08 -9.00
CA ALA A 21 -25.00 29.24 -9.57
C ALA A 21 -24.33 28.51 -8.40
N LEU A 22 -24.77 27.28 -8.14
CA LEU A 22 -23.97 26.30 -7.41
C LEU A 22 -22.73 26.05 -8.28
N THR A 23 -21.66 26.79 -8.03
CA THR A 23 -20.33 26.33 -8.40
C THR A 23 -20.10 25.06 -7.60
N ALA A 24 -20.25 23.92 -8.27
CA ALA A 24 -19.71 22.67 -7.77
C ALA A 24 -18.23 22.92 -7.49
N VAL A 25 -17.85 22.93 -6.21
CA VAL A 25 -16.45 22.88 -5.81
C VAL A 25 -15.93 21.56 -6.35
N GLN A 26 -15.28 21.60 -7.52
CA GLN A 26 -14.44 20.49 -7.94
C GLN A 26 -13.32 20.41 -6.91
N ALA A 27 -13.39 19.40 -6.05
CA ALA A 27 -12.29 19.06 -5.18
C ALA A 27 -11.05 18.88 -6.07
N ALA A 28 -10.00 19.65 -5.80
CA ALA A 28 -8.72 19.41 -6.43
C ALA A 28 -8.33 17.94 -6.18
N PRO A 29 -7.81 17.22 -7.17
CA PRO A 29 -7.34 15.86 -6.95
C PRO A 29 -6.35 15.88 -5.80
N SER A 30 -6.63 15.09 -4.77
CA SER A 30 -5.72 14.87 -3.64
C SER A 30 -4.36 14.45 -4.20
N ALA A 31 -3.25 14.95 -3.64
CA ALA A 31 -1.89 14.76 -4.15
C ALA A 31 -1.52 13.29 -4.47
N SER A 32 -2.21 12.35 -3.84
CA SER A 32 -2.05 10.92 -4.03
C SER A 32 -2.80 10.34 -5.24
N THR A 33 -3.92 10.95 -5.64
CA THR A 33 -4.59 10.64 -6.91
C THR A 33 -3.66 11.00 -8.07
N LEU A 34 -2.93 12.12 -7.95
CA LEU A 34 -1.90 12.51 -8.91
C LEU A 34 -0.77 11.47 -8.96
N ALA A 35 -0.41 10.85 -7.83
CA ALA A 35 0.63 9.84 -7.79
C ALA A 35 0.22 8.52 -8.50
N LEU A 36 -1.03 8.06 -8.36
CA LEU A 36 -1.53 6.91 -9.14
C LEU A 36 -1.57 7.23 -10.64
N GLU A 37 -2.08 8.41 -10.99
CA GLU A 37 -2.15 8.86 -12.38
C GLU A 37 -0.74 8.97 -12.99
N GLU A 38 0.20 9.59 -12.30
CA GLU A 38 1.61 9.72 -12.72
C GLU A 38 2.26 8.36 -12.95
N ILE A 39 2.16 7.44 -11.98
CA ILE A 39 2.73 6.09 -12.10
C ILE A 39 2.12 5.34 -13.29
N THR A 40 0.80 5.40 -13.47
CA THR A 40 0.11 4.67 -14.53
C THR A 40 0.34 5.29 -15.91
N LEU A 41 0.54 6.62 -16.00
CA LEU A 41 0.94 7.31 -17.21
C LEU A 41 2.40 7.00 -17.58
N GLN A 42 3.32 7.05 -16.61
CA GLN A 42 4.73 6.72 -16.83
C GLN A 42 4.91 5.25 -17.26
N ALA A 43 4.13 4.35 -16.68
CA ALA A 43 4.11 2.93 -17.07
C ALA A 43 3.36 2.67 -18.39
N GLY A 44 2.64 3.66 -18.95
CA GLY A 44 1.87 3.50 -20.18
C GLY A 44 0.61 2.65 -20.07
N ILE A 45 0.12 2.40 -18.84
CA ILE A 45 -1.00 1.49 -18.55
C ILE A 45 -2.30 2.21 -18.15
N HIS A 46 -2.29 3.53 -18.11
CA HIS A 46 -3.39 4.33 -17.56
C HIS A 46 -4.75 4.01 -18.21
N ASN A 47 -4.79 3.96 -19.54
CA ASN A 47 -6.02 3.68 -20.28
C ASN A 47 -6.44 2.21 -20.13
N ASP A 48 -5.49 1.28 -20.15
CA ASP A 48 -5.77 -0.15 -19.99
C ASP A 48 -6.34 -0.45 -18.60
N LEU A 49 -5.82 0.21 -17.56
CA LEU A 49 -6.31 0.09 -16.19
C LEU A 49 -7.75 0.61 -16.09
N LYS A 50 -8.01 1.82 -16.61
CA LYS A 50 -9.38 2.39 -16.69
C LYS A 50 -10.34 1.48 -17.45
N GLN A 51 -9.93 0.98 -18.61
CA GLN A 51 -10.75 0.10 -19.43
C GLN A 51 -11.02 -1.24 -18.73
N SER A 52 -10.05 -1.81 -18.03
CA SER A 52 -10.20 -3.09 -17.33
C SER A 52 -11.17 -3.01 -16.15
N LEU A 53 -11.25 -1.86 -15.50
CA LEU A 53 -12.08 -1.62 -14.31
C LEU A 53 -13.46 -1.05 -14.68
N GLY A 54 -13.58 -0.35 -15.83
CA GLY A 54 -14.83 0.27 -16.26
C GLY A 54 -15.42 1.18 -15.18
N ASP A 55 -16.69 0.96 -14.86
CA ASP A 55 -17.42 1.73 -13.85
C ASP A 55 -16.86 1.59 -12.42
N HIS A 56 -16.02 0.57 -12.17
CA HIS A 56 -15.36 0.37 -10.87
C HIS A 56 -14.08 1.20 -10.70
N TYR A 57 -13.58 1.84 -11.77
CA TYR A 57 -12.33 2.61 -11.72
C TYR A 57 -12.36 3.74 -10.68
N PRO A 58 -13.43 4.55 -10.53
CA PRO A 58 -13.46 5.61 -9.51
C PRO A 58 -13.31 5.07 -8.09
N THR A 59 -13.98 3.97 -7.75
CA THR A 59 -13.87 3.31 -6.43
C THR A 59 -12.44 2.81 -6.21
N PHE A 60 -11.90 2.10 -7.19
CA PHE A 60 -10.51 1.62 -7.18
C PHE A 60 -9.51 2.78 -6.97
N ALA A 61 -9.59 3.83 -7.78
CA ALA A 61 -8.66 4.95 -7.74
C ALA A 61 -8.77 5.74 -6.43
N SER A 62 -9.98 5.83 -5.85
CA SER A 62 -10.19 6.50 -4.55
C SER A 62 -9.47 5.82 -3.39
N ALA A 63 -9.02 4.57 -3.54
CA ALA A 63 -8.21 3.90 -2.55
C ALA A 63 -6.75 4.38 -2.55
N PHE A 64 -6.23 5.03 -3.59
CA PHE A 64 -4.81 5.40 -3.65
C PHE A 64 -4.53 6.78 -3.00
N GLU A 65 -5.00 7.00 -1.76
CA GLU A 65 -4.58 8.17 -0.96
C GLU A 65 -3.17 8.01 -0.37
N GLN A 66 -2.74 6.78 -0.19
CA GLN A 66 -1.39 6.38 0.15
C GLN A 66 -1.03 5.18 -0.72
N MET A 67 0.25 4.96 -0.93
CA MET A 67 0.75 3.87 -1.77
C MET A 67 1.92 3.19 -1.09
N GLY A 68 2.00 1.87 -1.26
CA GLY A 68 3.21 1.12 -0.94
C GLY A 68 4.29 1.36 -2.00
N ASN A 69 5.54 1.00 -1.66
CA ASN A 69 6.61 1.02 -2.65
C ASN A 69 6.33 -0.02 -3.74
N PRO A 70 6.55 0.31 -5.04
CA PRO A 70 6.40 -0.65 -6.11
C PRO A 70 7.29 -1.89 -5.89
N VAL A 71 6.70 -3.07 -5.98
CA VAL A 71 7.39 -4.35 -5.80
C VAL A 71 7.63 -4.98 -7.16
N ARG A 72 8.90 -5.14 -7.55
CA ARG A 72 9.26 -5.92 -8.74
C ARG A 72 9.33 -7.40 -8.36
N LEU A 73 8.41 -8.19 -8.88
CA LEU A 73 8.30 -9.62 -8.67
C LEU A 73 9.35 -10.39 -9.50
N LYS A 74 9.59 -11.65 -9.16
CA LYS A 74 10.59 -12.53 -9.83
C LYS A 74 10.30 -12.76 -11.31
N ASP A 75 9.04 -12.72 -11.72
CA ASP A 75 8.61 -12.84 -13.11
C ASP A 75 8.69 -11.51 -13.88
N GLY A 76 9.24 -10.45 -13.26
CA GLY A 76 9.42 -9.13 -13.84
C GLY A 76 8.18 -8.23 -13.78
N VAL A 77 7.06 -8.74 -13.25
CA VAL A 77 5.82 -7.99 -13.02
C VAL A 77 6.04 -6.97 -11.91
N VAL A 78 5.41 -5.81 -12.04
CA VAL A 78 5.41 -4.81 -10.97
C VAL A 78 4.06 -4.81 -10.27
N PHE A 79 4.09 -4.97 -8.95
CA PHE A 79 2.95 -4.89 -8.06
C PHE A 79 2.95 -3.54 -7.33
N ILE A 80 1.79 -2.91 -7.23
CA ILE A 80 1.56 -1.68 -6.47
C ILE A 80 0.23 -1.80 -5.74
N ASP A 81 0.20 -1.45 -4.46
CA ASP A 81 -1.03 -1.26 -3.71
C ASP A 81 -1.13 0.13 -3.10
N GLY A 82 -2.35 0.51 -2.76
CA GLY A 82 -2.68 1.76 -2.11
C GLY A 82 -3.89 1.62 -1.21
N TRP A 83 -4.04 2.58 -0.30
CA TRP A 83 -5.12 2.63 0.67
C TRP A 83 -5.51 4.04 1.08
N LYS A 84 -6.76 4.20 1.51
CA LYS A 84 -7.22 5.43 2.15
C LYS A 84 -6.50 5.64 3.46
N THR A 85 -6.25 6.90 3.82
CA THR A 85 -5.49 7.24 5.03
C THR A 85 -6.08 6.59 6.28
N GLY A 86 -5.26 5.76 6.95
CA GLY A 86 -5.65 5.02 8.16
C GLY A 86 -6.57 3.81 7.93
N GLN A 87 -6.79 3.39 6.68
CA GLN A 87 -7.79 2.38 6.30
C GLN A 87 -7.21 1.28 5.38
N SER A 88 -5.96 0.87 5.61
CA SER A 88 -5.27 -0.16 4.81
C SER A 88 -5.94 -1.54 4.79
N GLU A 89 -6.79 -1.81 5.78
CA GLU A 89 -7.50 -3.09 5.95
C GLU A 89 -8.98 -3.03 5.51
N THR A 90 -9.47 -1.86 5.10
CA THR A 90 -10.90 -1.68 4.73
C THR A 90 -11.13 -0.87 3.47
N HIS A 91 -10.15 -0.11 2.99
CA HIS A 91 -10.25 0.72 1.80
C HIS A 91 -8.91 0.71 1.06
N ALA A 92 -8.63 -0.43 0.43
CA ALA A 92 -7.38 -0.66 -0.25
C ALA A 92 -7.61 -1.28 -1.63
N ALA A 93 -6.69 -1.00 -2.52
CA ALA A 93 -6.67 -1.53 -3.87
C ALA A 93 -5.24 -1.84 -4.31
N ALA A 94 -5.10 -2.73 -5.27
CA ALA A 94 -3.82 -3.13 -5.81
C ALA A 94 -3.93 -3.41 -7.30
N PHE A 95 -2.82 -3.22 -8.01
CA PHE A 95 -2.70 -3.66 -9.38
C PHE A 95 -1.32 -4.24 -9.65
N VAL A 96 -1.28 -5.10 -10.65
CA VAL A 96 -0.06 -5.59 -11.26
C VAL A 96 -0.03 -5.18 -12.71
N TYR A 97 1.14 -4.81 -13.20
CA TYR A 97 1.34 -4.56 -14.63
C TYR A 97 2.59 -5.25 -15.16
N PHE A 98 2.51 -5.60 -16.43
CA PHE A 98 3.54 -6.30 -17.19
C PHE A 98 4.23 -5.30 -18.12
N GLY A 99 5.48 -5.60 -18.50
CA GLY A 99 6.20 -4.81 -19.50
C GLY A 99 5.54 -4.79 -20.89
N ASP A 100 4.58 -5.69 -21.13
CA ASP A 100 3.78 -5.76 -22.37
C ASP A 100 2.46 -4.95 -22.29
N GLY A 101 2.26 -4.18 -21.22
CA GLY A 101 1.08 -3.32 -21.04
C GLY A 101 -0.13 -4.00 -20.41
N ARG A 102 -0.12 -5.33 -20.22
CA ARG A 102 -1.20 -6.00 -19.50
C ARG A 102 -1.27 -5.51 -18.06
N VAL A 103 -2.48 -5.33 -17.58
CA VAL A 103 -2.77 -4.89 -16.21
C VAL A 103 -3.89 -5.74 -15.60
N TYR A 104 -3.73 -6.08 -14.33
CA TYR A 104 -4.76 -6.74 -13.54
C TYR A 104 -4.87 -5.99 -12.22
N ALA A 105 -6.09 -5.76 -11.76
CA ALA A 105 -6.35 -4.97 -10.57
C ALA A 105 -7.25 -5.72 -9.61
N ALA A 106 -7.23 -5.31 -8.35
CA ALA A 106 -8.16 -5.73 -7.34
C ALA A 106 -8.44 -4.58 -6.38
N TYR A 107 -9.63 -4.52 -5.81
CA TYR A 107 -9.94 -3.61 -4.72
C TYR A 107 -10.84 -4.30 -3.69
N TYR A 108 -10.72 -3.90 -2.43
CA TYR A 108 -11.63 -4.34 -1.39
C TYR A 108 -12.88 -3.46 -1.41
N ASP A 109 -14.04 -4.09 -1.51
CA ASP A 109 -15.34 -3.46 -1.46
C ASP A 109 -15.93 -3.70 -0.07
N ASP A 110 -16.01 -2.64 0.73
CA ASP A 110 -16.46 -2.67 2.12
C ASP A 110 -17.96 -2.92 2.23
N ALA A 111 -18.74 -2.49 1.24
CA ALA A 111 -20.19 -2.68 1.20
C ALA A 111 -20.56 -4.16 1.05
N VAL A 112 -19.78 -4.93 0.30
CA VAL A 112 -19.97 -6.40 0.16
C VAL A 112 -19.00 -7.24 1.00
N GLY A 113 -17.99 -6.63 1.63
CA GLY A 113 -17.00 -7.30 2.46
C GLY A 113 -16.12 -8.29 1.69
N LYS A 114 -15.78 -7.97 0.43
CA LYS A 114 -15.06 -8.88 -0.48
C LYS A 114 -14.06 -8.15 -1.36
N VAL A 115 -13.07 -8.89 -1.84
CA VAL A 115 -12.14 -8.41 -2.87
C VAL A 115 -12.76 -8.63 -4.25
N ILE A 116 -12.80 -7.57 -5.04
CA ILE A 116 -13.23 -7.57 -6.44
C ILE A 116 -12.01 -7.52 -7.33
N TYR A 117 -11.92 -8.39 -8.34
CA TYR A 117 -10.81 -8.48 -9.28
C TYR A 117 -11.22 -7.94 -10.66
N SER A 118 -10.42 -7.04 -11.25
CA SER A 118 -10.60 -6.66 -12.65
C SER A 118 -10.20 -7.83 -13.54
N ASN A 119 -11.09 -8.21 -14.45
CA ASN A 119 -10.93 -9.37 -15.34
C ASN A 119 -11.07 -10.75 -14.66
N ALA A 120 -12.26 -11.04 -14.10
CA ALA A 120 -12.62 -12.31 -13.45
C ALA A 120 -12.77 -13.53 -14.39
N SER A 121 -12.42 -13.41 -15.66
CA SER A 121 -12.53 -14.50 -16.65
C SER A 121 -11.51 -15.62 -16.45
N GLY A 122 -10.57 -15.47 -15.51
CA GLY A 122 -9.59 -16.47 -15.10
C GLY A 122 -9.22 -16.37 -13.62
N GLN A 123 -8.26 -17.18 -13.18
CA GLN A 123 -7.78 -17.11 -11.79
C GLN A 123 -7.09 -15.76 -11.52
N PRO A 124 -7.34 -15.14 -10.35
CA PRO A 124 -6.65 -13.91 -9.96
C PRO A 124 -5.13 -14.10 -9.95
N ARG A 125 -4.38 -13.05 -10.30
CA ARG A 125 -2.91 -13.10 -10.30
C ARG A 125 -2.39 -13.40 -8.89
N PRO A 126 -1.33 -14.24 -8.72
CA PRO A 126 -0.83 -14.65 -7.40
C PRO A 126 -0.55 -13.48 -6.44
N ALA A 127 0.07 -12.40 -6.92
CA ALA A 127 0.34 -11.22 -6.09
C ALA A 127 -0.95 -10.55 -5.56
N LEU A 128 -2.00 -10.46 -6.38
CA LEU A 128 -3.29 -9.93 -5.93
C LEU A 128 -3.99 -10.87 -4.94
N GLN A 129 -3.77 -12.18 -5.05
CA GLN A 129 -4.27 -13.14 -4.05
C GLN A 129 -3.52 -13.02 -2.73
N VAL A 130 -2.19 -12.87 -2.78
CA VAL A 130 -1.33 -12.66 -1.60
C VAL A 130 -1.74 -11.38 -0.88
N TRP A 131 -1.87 -10.27 -1.63
CA TRP A 131 -2.36 -8.99 -1.13
C TRP A 131 -3.74 -9.12 -0.45
N ALA A 132 -4.66 -9.85 -1.08
CA ALA A 132 -6.03 -10.01 -0.59
C ALA A 132 -6.16 -10.77 0.73
N ARG A 133 -5.13 -11.54 1.16
CA ARG A 133 -5.16 -12.30 2.43
C ARG A 133 -5.35 -11.40 3.65
N ARG A 134 -4.96 -10.12 3.57
CA ARG A 134 -5.11 -9.16 4.67
C ARG A 134 -6.57 -8.94 5.08
N PHE A 135 -7.52 -9.14 4.16
CA PHE A 135 -8.96 -8.91 4.39
C PHE A 135 -9.73 -10.16 4.89
N GLY A 136 -9.06 -11.29 5.11
CA GLY A 136 -9.69 -12.53 5.61
C GLY A 136 -10.48 -13.34 4.55
N ALA A 137 -11.36 -14.24 5.00
CA ALA A 137 -12.00 -15.30 4.19
C ALA A 137 -13.01 -14.82 3.10
N GLY A 138 -13.03 -13.52 2.78
CA GLY A 138 -13.76 -12.98 1.62
C GLY A 138 -13.03 -13.18 0.28
N VAL A 139 -11.85 -13.79 0.29
CA VAL A 139 -11.15 -14.25 -0.91
C VAL A 139 -11.77 -15.57 -1.34
N ASP A 140 -12.50 -15.60 -2.45
CA ASP A 140 -12.89 -16.84 -3.14
C ASP A 140 -11.63 -17.52 -3.72
N ALA A 141 -10.77 -18.01 -2.82
CA ALA A 141 -9.54 -18.73 -3.11
C ALA A 141 -9.85 -20.20 -3.40
N ARG A 142 -10.57 -20.50 -4.48
CA ARG A 142 -10.45 -21.83 -5.08
C ARG A 142 -9.14 -21.89 -5.85
N GLY A 143 -8.09 -22.34 -5.16
CA GLY A 143 -6.87 -22.81 -5.81
C GLY A 143 -5.54 -22.25 -5.33
N ALA A 144 -5.43 -21.74 -4.10
CA ALA A 144 -4.10 -21.67 -3.49
C ALA A 144 -3.70 -23.09 -3.06
N PRO A 145 -2.65 -23.72 -3.63
CA PRO A 145 -2.14 -24.94 -3.04
C PRO A 145 -1.73 -24.63 -1.60
N ALA A 146 -2.09 -25.52 -0.67
CA ALA A 146 -1.50 -25.53 0.67
C ALA A 146 0.03 -25.44 0.54
N PRO A 147 0.75 -24.84 1.52
CA PRO A 147 2.21 -24.88 1.52
C PRO A 147 2.64 -26.34 1.63
N GLY A 148 2.85 -26.96 0.47
CA GLY A 148 3.40 -28.28 0.34
C GLY A 148 4.84 -28.22 0.80
N LYS A 149 5.17 -29.05 1.79
CA LYS A 149 6.53 -29.20 2.33
C LYS A 149 7.54 -29.75 1.32
N ASP A 150 7.19 -30.00 0.07
CA ASP A 150 8.08 -30.61 -0.91
C ASP A 150 7.89 -30.00 -2.31
N ALA A 151 8.84 -29.14 -2.71
CA ALA A 151 9.32 -28.99 -4.10
C ALA A 151 10.50 -28.01 -4.13
N ARG A 152 11.65 -28.42 -3.61
CA ARG A 152 12.94 -27.78 -3.92
C ARG A 152 13.38 -28.23 -5.31
N THR A 153 13.17 -27.40 -6.33
CA THR A 153 14.01 -27.39 -7.53
C THR A 153 13.83 -26.08 -8.27
N GLY A 154 14.86 -25.25 -8.24
CA GLY A 154 14.90 -23.95 -8.91
C GLY A 154 16.01 -23.10 -8.33
N VAL A 155 17.25 -23.55 -8.48
CA VAL A 155 18.44 -22.80 -8.08
C VAL A 155 18.52 -21.55 -8.96
N SER A 156 18.39 -20.39 -8.34
CA SER A 156 18.92 -19.12 -8.83
C SER A 156 19.77 -18.53 -7.71
N ALA A 157 21.00 -18.13 -8.04
CA ALA A 157 22.07 -17.84 -7.09
C ALA A 157 21.81 -16.55 -6.27
N THR A 158 21.57 -16.67 -4.97
CA THR A 158 21.58 -15.57 -3.98
C THR A 158 21.71 -16.16 -2.56
N ALA A 159 22.15 -15.35 -1.59
CA ALA A 159 22.53 -15.70 -0.21
C ALA A 159 21.83 -16.92 0.41
N SER A 160 22.59 -17.72 1.19
CA SER A 160 22.08 -18.88 1.94
C SER A 160 20.77 -18.56 2.66
N GLU A 161 19.82 -19.49 2.69
CA GLU A 161 18.62 -19.31 3.50
C GLU A 161 19.00 -19.26 5.00
N PRO A 162 18.32 -18.41 5.79
CA PRO A 162 18.56 -18.32 7.22
C PRO A 162 18.21 -19.64 7.92
N ASP A 163 19.04 -20.05 8.88
CA ASP A 163 18.74 -21.19 9.74
C ASP A 163 17.62 -20.86 10.75
N SER A 164 17.24 -21.83 11.61
CA SER A 164 16.14 -21.63 12.56
C SER A 164 16.38 -20.50 13.57
N GLU A 165 17.62 -20.31 14.03
CA GLU A 165 17.97 -19.25 14.98
C GLU A 165 17.92 -17.89 14.29
N GLU A 166 18.48 -17.81 13.07
CA GLU A 166 18.43 -16.61 12.24
C GLU A 166 16.99 -16.23 11.86
N GLN A 167 16.14 -17.21 11.58
CA GLN A 167 14.71 -16.98 11.31
C GLN A 167 13.97 -16.41 12.52
N GLU A 168 14.28 -16.87 13.74
CA GLU A 168 13.70 -16.32 14.97
C GLU A 168 14.17 -14.88 15.22
N ALA A 169 15.45 -14.60 14.95
CA ALA A 169 16.02 -13.26 15.02
C ALA A 169 15.34 -12.30 14.02
N LEU A 170 15.22 -12.70 12.76
CA LEU A 170 14.51 -11.93 11.73
C LEU A 170 13.04 -11.69 12.10
N ARG A 171 12.35 -12.73 12.60
CA ARG A 171 10.95 -12.62 13.03
C ARG A 171 10.77 -11.64 14.18
N SER A 172 11.72 -11.61 15.12
CA SER A 172 11.69 -10.66 16.22
C SER A 172 11.82 -9.21 15.71
N VAL A 173 12.75 -8.95 14.80
CA VAL A 173 12.90 -7.61 14.19
C VAL A 173 11.65 -7.24 13.39
N ALA A 174 11.11 -8.16 12.59
CA ALA A 174 9.86 -7.95 11.85
C ALA A 174 8.69 -7.62 12.78
N ALA A 175 8.58 -8.30 13.92
CA ALA A 175 7.55 -8.03 14.91
C ALA A 175 7.66 -6.63 15.51
N ALA A 176 8.86 -6.07 15.66
CA ALA A 176 9.07 -4.71 16.14
C ALA A 176 8.67 -3.64 15.11
N ILE A 177 8.75 -3.93 13.81
CA ILE A 177 8.38 -2.99 12.74
C ILE A 177 6.87 -3.08 12.44
N TRP A 178 6.35 -4.30 12.24
CA TRP A 178 4.99 -4.50 11.74
C TRP A 178 3.97 -4.97 12.77
N ASN A 179 4.40 -5.50 13.92
CA ASN A 179 3.66 -6.24 14.96
C ASN A 179 3.87 -7.78 14.93
N PRO A 180 3.77 -8.46 16.10
CA PRO A 180 3.99 -9.90 16.21
C PRO A 180 3.02 -10.77 15.40
N SER A 181 1.75 -10.40 15.32
CA SER A 181 0.72 -11.19 14.64
C SER A 181 0.97 -11.26 13.13
N LEU A 182 1.42 -10.15 12.52
CA LEU A 182 1.83 -10.15 11.11
C LEU A 182 3.12 -10.95 10.91
N ALA A 183 4.13 -10.71 11.74
CA ALA A 183 5.42 -11.39 11.64
C ALA A 183 5.32 -12.91 11.79
N ALA A 184 4.36 -13.41 12.58
CA ALA A 184 4.09 -14.83 12.73
C ALA A 184 3.58 -15.51 11.46
N ASN A 185 2.94 -14.76 10.55
CA ASN A 185 2.36 -15.28 9.31
C ASN A 185 3.33 -15.27 8.12
N TRP A 186 4.53 -14.74 8.28
CA TRP A 186 5.54 -14.72 7.22
C TRP A 186 6.56 -15.86 7.36
N GLU A 187 6.91 -16.40 6.20
CA GLU A 187 8.03 -17.31 6.01
C GLU A 187 9.33 -16.49 5.98
N MET A 188 10.17 -16.67 7.01
CA MET A 188 11.42 -15.93 7.17
C MET A 188 12.50 -16.52 6.25
N ASN A 189 12.41 -16.23 4.96
CA ASN A 189 13.42 -16.58 3.97
C ASN A 189 14.42 -15.43 3.74
N ALA A 190 15.46 -15.68 2.93
CA ALA A 190 16.46 -14.66 2.61
C ALA A 190 15.84 -13.37 2.04
N ALA A 191 14.84 -13.47 1.15
CA ALA A 191 14.18 -12.30 0.55
C ALA A 191 13.41 -11.48 1.59
N VAL A 192 12.72 -12.13 2.53
CA VAL A 192 12.07 -11.45 3.66
C VAL A 192 13.12 -10.73 4.52
N GLY A 193 14.24 -11.39 4.79
CA GLY A 193 15.35 -10.77 5.51
C GLY A 193 15.92 -9.51 4.82
N GLU A 194 16.00 -9.50 3.49
CA GLU A 194 16.42 -8.31 2.71
C GLU A 194 15.42 -7.16 2.83
N VAL A 195 14.12 -7.46 2.81
CA VAL A 195 13.07 -6.43 3.01
C VAL A 195 13.16 -5.87 4.44
N ILE A 196 13.33 -6.72 5.46
CA ILE A 196 13.53 -6.28 6.86
C ILE A 196 14.76 -5.38 6.96
N GLY A 197 15.88 -5.75 6.32
CA GLY A 197 17.10 -4.94 6.30
C GLY A 197 16.86 -3.58 5.66
N THR A 198 16.18 -3.53 4.53
CA THR A 198 15.87 -2.28 3.83
C THR A 198 14.97 -1.38 4.67
N ALA A 199 13.89 -1.91 5.24
CA ALA A 199 12.99 -1.16 6.12
C ALA A 199 13.72 -0.65 7.38
N THR A 200 14.58 -1.48 7.97
CA THR A 200 15.39 -1.09 9.13
C THR A 200 16.34 0.07 8.80
N LYS A 201 16.97 0.04 7.62
CA LYS A 201 17.83 1.13 7.15
C LYS A 201 17.07 2.43 6.97
N GLU A 202 15.89 2.37 6.36
CA GLU A 202 15.01 3.54 6.19
C GLU A 202 14.64 4.16 7.54
N ILE A 203 14.32 3.32 8.54
CA ILE A 203 14.03 3.78 9.90
C ILE A 203 15.26 4.47 10.51
N LEU A 204 16.45 3.86 10.41
CA LEU A 204 17.70 4.42 10.93
C LEU A 204 18.03 5.79 10.31
N ASP A 205 17.76 5.96 9.02
CA ASP A 205 17.99 7.22 8.31
C ASP A 205 16.96 8.28 8.70
N CYS A 206 15.68 7.93 8.72
CA CYS A 206 14.59 8.83 9.15
C CYS A 206 14.77 9.30 10.59
N SER A 207 15.23 8.40 11.47
CA SER A 207 15.48 8.69 12.88
C SER A 207 16.94 9.03 13.17
N ALA A 208 17.68 9.55 12.18
CA ALA A 208 19.10 9.82 12.33
C ALA A 208 19.44 10.79 13.48
N ALA A 209 18.53 11.70 13.83
CA ALA A 209 18.65 12.65 14.95
C ALA A 209 18.19 12.07 16.31
N PHE A 210 17.76 10.81 16.36
CA PHE A 210 17.41 10.14 17.60
C PHE A 210 18.66 9.74 18.39
N GLY A 211 18.97 10.50 19.44
CA GLY A 211 20.19 10.33 20.25
C GLY A 211 20.03 9.46 21.51
N LEU A 212 18.87 8.82 21.73
CA LEU A 212 18.59 8.10 22.99
C LEU A 212 19.06 6.65 22.99
N VAL A 213 19.42 6.07 21.85
CA VAL A 213 19.90 4.69 21.75
C VAL A 213 21.09 4.62 20.79
N PRO A 214 22.19 3.93 21.16
CA PRO A 214 23.29 3.68 20.23
C PRO A 214 22.76 3.02 18.95
N LYS A 215 23.07 3.60 17.80
CA LYS A 215 22.76 2.99 16.52
C LYS A 215 23.59 1.71 16.35
N PRO A 216 23.08 0.69 15.64
CA PRO A 216 23.91 -0.41 15.18
C PRO A 216 25.13 0.14 14.44
N VAL A 217 26.33 -0.19 14.92
CA VAL A 217 27.59 0.29 14.33
C VAL A 217 27.86 -0.45 13.02
N GLY A 218 28.41 0.27 12.03
CA GLY A 218 28.91 -0.32 10.79
C GLY A 218 27.85 -1.07 9.99
N TRP A 219 26.72 -0.41 9.69
CA TRP A 219 25.65 -0.99 8.88
C TRP A 219 26.18 -1.70 7.62
N VAL A 220 25.83 -2.98 7.47
CA VAL A 220 26.12 -3.78 6.27
C VAL A 220 24.79 -4.18 5.63
N PRO A 221 24.58 -3.87 4.33
CA PRO A 221 23.41 -4.37 3.60
C PRO A 221 23.35 -5.90 3.60
N GLY A 222 22.16 -6.45 3.79
CA GLY A 222 21.92 -7.89 3.71
C GLY A 222 21.20 -8.45 4.94
N TRP A 223 20.41 -9.51 4.74
CA TRP A 223 19.64 -10.13 5.82
C TRP A 223 20.51 -10.67 6.95
N SER A 224 21.71 -11.18 6.65
CA SER A 224 22.60 -11.80 7.64
C SER A 224 23.10 -10.80 8.69
N TYR A 225 23.25 -9.52 8.32
CA TYR A 225 23.56 -8.46 9.28
C TYR A 225 22.42 -8.29 10.27
N ILE A 226 21.16 -8.27 9.80
CA ILE A 226 19.99 -8.14 10.66
C ILE A 226 19.90 -9.29 11.64
N ALA A 227 20.07 -10.53 11.18
CA ALA A 227 20.01 -11.70 12.06
C ALA A 227 21.09 -11.62 13.16
N LYS A 228 22.34 -11.30 12.79
CA LYS A 228 23.47 -11.18 13.74
C LYS A 228 23.35 -10.01 14.71
N SER A 229 22.77 -8.90 14.27
CA SER A 229 22.62 -7.67 15.06
C SER A 229 21.19 -7.47 15.60
N ALA A 230 20.37 -8.52 15.61
CA ALA A 230 18.94 -8.41 15.94
C ALA A 230 18.69 -7.77 17.31
N LYS A 231 19.49 -8.07 18.33
CA LYS A 231 19.36 -7.48 19.67
C LYS A 231 19.53 -5.95 19.66
N ASP A 232 20.57 -5.46 18.98
CA ASP A 232 20.85 -4.02 18.88
C ASP A 232 19.78 -3.31 18.05
N VAL A 233 19.36 -3.94 16.95
CA VAL A 233 18.27 -3.45 16.09
C VAL A 233 16.96 -3.37 16.88
N LEU A 234 16.62 -4.41 17.64
CA LEU A 234 15.41 -4.44 18.47
C LEU A 234 15.41 -3.36 19.55
N LEU A 235 16.53 -3.17 20.24
CA LEU A 235 16.69 -2.12 21.23
C LEU A 235 16.46 -0.74 20.61
N TYR A 236 17.05 -0.51 19.43
CA TYR A 236 16.88 0.74 18.69
C TYR A 236 15.42 0.95 18.26
N LEU A 237 14.80 -0.02 17.59
CA LEU A 237 13.42 0.07 17.10
C LEU A 237 12.43 0.30 18.25
N THR A 238 12.65 -0.34 19.40
CA THR A 238 11.82 -0.15 20.59
C THR A 238 11.95 1.27 21.13
N GLY A 239 13.19 1.78 21.23
CA GLY A 239 13.45 3.16 21.65
C GLY A 239 12.82 4.20 20.72
N VAL A 240 12.99 4.01 19.40
CA VAL A 240 12.40 4.89 18.38
C VAL A 240 10.87 4.86 18.47
N SER A 241 10.28 3.68 18.59
CA SER A 241 8.82 3.49 18.66
C SER A 241 8.19 4.13 19.90
N ALA A 242 8.92 4.17 21.02
CA ALA A 242 8.48 4.82 22.24
C ALA A 242 8.48 6.36 22.14
N HIS A 243 9.23 6.94 21.21
CA HIS A 243 9.31 8.39 21.03
C HIS A 243 8.24 8.91 20.06
N ARG A 244 7.40 9.84 20.51
CA ARG A 244 6.25 10.38 19.74
C ARG A 244 6.64 10.83 18.32
N THR A 245 7.73 11.57 18.18
CA THR A 245 8.17 12.12 16.89
C THR A 245 8.76 11.06 15.97
N TYR A 246 9.56 10.13 16.48
CA TYR A 246 10.32 9.19 15.64
C TYR A 246 9.57 7.88 15.41
N ARG A 247 8.49 7.62 16.15
CA ARG A 247 7.55 6.54 15.86
C ARG A 247 7.02 6.59 14.43
N THR A 248 6.88 7.78 13.84
CA THR A 248 6.44 7.94 12.44
C THR A 248 7.40 7.29 11.45
N CYS A 249 8.70 7.20 11.76
CA CYS A 249 9.68 6.50 10.94
C CYS A 249 9.38 4.99 10.87
N VAL A 250 9.07 4.37 12.00
CA VAL A 250 8.72 2.93 12.04
C VAL A 250 7.38 2.69 11.35
N VAL A 251 6.38 3.52 11.64
CA VAL A 251 5.05 3.41 11.03
C VAL A 251 5.12 3.61 9.51
N GLY A 252 5.86 4.62 9.04
CA GLY A 252 6.06 4.88 7.62
C GLY A 252 6.74 3.72 6.90
N ALA A 253 7.87 3.24 7.42
CA ALA A 253 8.56 2.09 6.85
C ALA A 253 7.69 0.83 6.87
N ALA A 254 6.93 0.60 7.95
CA ALA A 254 6.01 -0.53 8.03
C ALA A 254 4.96 -0.48 6.92
N TYR A 255 4.35 0.67 6.66
CA TYR A 255 3.40 0.82 5.55
C TYR A 255 4.08 0.65 4.18
N ASN A 256 5.19 1.35 3.94
CA ASN A 256 5.89 1.37 2.66
C ASN A 256 6.35 -0.03 2.19
N TRP A 257 6.74 -0.89 3.13
CA TRP A 257 7.34 -2.19 2.86
C TRP A 257 6.42 -3.39 3.18
N ARG A 258 5.17 -3.16 3.61
CA ARG A 258 4.20 -4.22 3.95
C ARG A 258 3.98 -5.18 2.78
N SER A 259 3.79 -4.67 1.57
CA SER A 259 3.54 -5.49 0.39
C SER A 259 4.79 -6.26 -0.04
N SER A 260 5.98 -5.64 0.04
CA SER A 260 7.25 -6.33 -0.21
C SER A 260 7.44 -7.52 0.72
N MET A 261 7.08 -7.39 2.01
CA MET A 261 7.11 -8.50 2.98
C MET A 261 6.19 -9.64 2.57
N ASP A 262 4.95 -9.34 2.17
CA ASP A 262 3.99 -10.35 1.72
C ASP A 262 4.47 -11.10 0.48
N MET A 263 4.97 -10.38 -0.54
CA MET A 263 5.45 -10.99 -1.79
C MET A 263 6.70 -11.84 -1.53
N ALA A 264 7.66 -11.31 -0.78
CA ALA A 264 8.88 -12.03 -0.41
C ALA A 264 8.57 -13.28 0.41
N SER A 265 7.66 -13.20 1.38
CA SER A 265 7.21 -14.34 2.16
C SER A 265 6.49 -15.38 1.31
N ALA A 266 5.75 -14.96 0.29
CA ALA A 266 5.09 -15.86 -0.67
C ALA A 266 6.06 -16.42 -1.72
N GLY A 267 7.32 -15.94 -1.75
CA GLY A 267 8.36 -16.40 -2.66
C GLY A 267 8.21 -15.90 -4.09
N ILE A 268 7.45 -14.83 -4.33
CA ILE A 268 7.15 -14.25 -5.65
C ILE A 268 7.78 -12.88 -5.87
#